data_AF-A0A838USZ0-F1
#
_entry.id   AF-A0A838USZ0-F1
#
_cell.length_a   1.000
_cell.length_b   1.000
_cell.length_c   1.000
_cell.angle_alpha   90.00
_cell.angle_beta   90.00
_cell.angle_gamma   90.00
#
_symmetry.space_group_name_H-M   'P 1'
#
loop_
_entity.id
_entity.type
_entity.pdbx_description
1 polymer ?
#
loop_
_entity_poly.entity_id
_entity_poly.type
_entity_poly.pdbx_seq_one_letter_code
_entity_poly.pdbx_strand_id
1 'polypeptide(L)'
;GVPGPIAGHGSILWGALLASGSALGYALVTLMGRALVRYHPLQTMTVGFATGALTLLPLALATGFVVRYPPVGWLLLIYLGSVPTALAYSLFLAGIARTPATVASITTLLEPLTATILAAIIFGERLTPLGLVGAALLLSAVVVLARLRPAPPPEAVLLAGHVE
;
A
#
# COMPACT_ATOMS: atom_id res chain seq x y z
N GLY A 1 17.00 -8.21 24.94
CA GLY A 1 17.46 -6.86 24.59
C GLY A 1 16.62 -5.88 25.37
N VAL A 2 17.25 -5.01 26.15
CA VAL A 2 16.60 -4.00 27.01
C VAL A 2 15.63 -3.15 26.16
N PRO A 3 14.42 -2.82 26.64
CA PRO A 3 13.53 -1.87 25.95
C PRO A 3 14.26 -0.54 25.77
N GLY A 4 14.32 -0.05 24.53
CA GLY A 4 14.86 1.29 24.23
C GLY A 4 14.09 2.39 24.97
N PRO A 5 14.66 3.60 25.10
CA PRO A 5 14.08 4.67 25.89
C PRO A 5 12.64 4.94 25.47
N ILE A 6 11.74 5.05 26.46
CA ILE A 6 10.39 5.58 26.28
C ILE A 6 10.47 6.87 25.47
N ALA A 7 9.97 6.80 24.23
CA ALA A 7 9.88 7.92 23.31
C ALA A 7 9.26 9.11 24.05
N GLY A 8 10.03 10.19 24.27
CA GLY A 8 9.52 11.36 24.98
C GLY A 8 8.28 11.92 24.26
N HIS A 9 7.35 12.53 25.00
CA HIS A 9 6.08 13.05 24.45
C HIS A 9 6.23 13.84 23.13
N GLY A 10 7.33 14.60 22.98
CA GLY A 10 7.64 15.31 21.74
C GLY A 10 7.91 14.40 20.53
N SER A 11 8.57 13.26 20.71
CA SER A 11 8.81 12.28 19.63
C SER A 11 7.54 11.54 19.19
N ILE A 12 6.61 11.31 20.13
CA ILE A 12 5.29 10.73 19.82
C ILE A 12 4.47 11.72 18.98
N LEU A 13 4.47 13.01 19.35
CA LEU A 13 3.76 14.06 18.60
C LEU A 13 4.33 14.22 17.19
N TRP A 14 5.66 14.25 17.05
CA TRP A 14 6.31 14.31 15.73
C TRP A 14 5.98 13.07 14.88
N GLY A 15 6.01 11.88 15.47
CA GLY A 15 5.60 10.65 14.79
C GLY A 15 4.14 10.69 14.33
N ALA A 16 3.24 11.19 15.18
CA ALA A 16 1.82 11.34 14.85
C ALA A 16 1.59 12.36 13.72
N LEU A 17 2.31 13.48 13.72
CA LEU A 17 2.25 14.49 12.66
C LEU A 17 2.76 13.92 11.33
N LEU A 18 3.89 13.22 11.33
CA LEU A 18 4.44 12.57 10.14
C LEU A 18 3.50 11.48 9.60
N ALA A 19 2.92 10.66 10.47
CA ALA A 19 1.93 9.65 10.09
C ALA A 19 0.67 10.29 9.50
N SER A 20 0.17 11.36 10.10
CA SER A 20 -0.99 12.12 9.59
C SER A 20 -0.69 12.77 8.25
N GLY A 21 0.50 13.34 8.07
CA GLY A 21 0.97 13.89 6.80
C GLY A 21 1.06 12.82 5.71
N SER A 22 1.57 11.62 6.05
CA SER A 22 1.58 10.47 5.15
C SER A 22 0.17 10.03 4.75
N ALA A 23 -0.76 9.94 5.72
CA ALA A 23 -2.15 9.58 5.47
C ALA A 23 -2.86 10.59 4.56
N LEU A 24 -2.62 11.90 4.77
CA LEU A 24 -3.13 12.96 3.89
C LEU A 24 -2.56 12.85 2.47
N GLY A 25 -1.26 12.60 2.33
CA GLY A 25 -0.63 12.36 1.04
C GLY A 25 -1.25 11.16 0.31
N TYR A 26 -1.47 10.06 1.02
CA TYR A 26 -2.13 8.88 0.48
C TYR A 26 -3.58 9.16 0.03
N ALA A 27 -4.34 9.91 0.84
CA ALA A 27 -5.69 10.32 0.49
C ALA A 27 -5.72 11.19 -0.78
N LEU A 28 -4.79 12.14 -0.93
CA LEU A 28 -4.66 12.98 -2.12
C LEU A 28 -4.32 12.15 -3.36
N VAL A 29 -3.34 11.24 -3.28
CA VAL A 29 -3.01 10.33 -4.38
C VAL A 29 -4.21 9.49 -4.79
N THR A 30 -4.97 8.98 -3.81
CA THR A 30 -6.19 8.20 -4.07
C THR A 30 -7.27 9.02 -4.77
N LEU A 31 -7.48 10.28 -4.34
CA LEU A 31 -8.46 11.19 -4.93
C LEU A 31 -8.06 11.62 -6.35
N MET A 32 -6.80 11.97 -6.55
CA MET A 32 -6.25 12.28 -7.88
C MET A 32 -6.29 11.07 -8.81
N GLY A 33 -6.05 9.87 -8.30
CA GLY A 33 -6.19 8.62 -9.05
C GLY A 33 -7.60 8.46 -9.65
N ARG A 34 -8.65 8.84 -8.91
CA ARG A 34 -10.03 8.86 -9.43
C ARG A 34 -10.22 9.89 -10.53
N ALA A 35 -9.67 11.09 -10.37
CA ALA A 35 -9.75 12.16 -11.38
C ALA A 35 -8.96 11.84 -12.67
N LEU A 36 -7.95 10.99 -12.57
CA LEU A 36 -7.06 10.60 -13.67
C LEU A 36 -7.42 9.25 -14.32
N VAL A 37 -8.59 8.68 -14.00
CA VAL A 37 -9.02 7.36 -14.51
C VAL A 37 -9.07 7.27 -16.05
N ARG A 38 -9.20 8.42 -16.73
CA ARG A 38 -9.19 8.53 -18.20
C ARG A 38 -7.82 8.30 -18.85
N TYR A 39 -6.74 8.35 -18.08
CA TYR A 39 -5.38 8.15 -18.56
C TYR A 39 -4.95 6.69 -18.39
N HIS A 40 -4.02 6.24 -19.23
CA HIS A 40 -3.50 4.89 -19.12
C HIS A 40 -2.81 4.72 -17.74
N PRO A 41 -3.15 3.69 -16.94
CA PRO A 41 -2.64 3.56 -15.58
C PRO A 41 -1.12 3.65 -15.45
N LEU A 42 -0.38 3.03 -16.37
CA LEU A 42 1.10 3.13 -16.41
C LEU A 42 1.62 4.55 -16.58
N GLN A 43 0.91 5.43 -17.30
CA GLN A 43 1.32 6.83 -17.45
C GLN A 43 1.17 7.57 -16.12
N THR A 44 0.03 7.41 -15.45
CA THR A 44 -0.23 8.02 -14.14
C THR A 44 0.79 7.56 -13.10
N MET A 45 1.15 6.28 -13.11
CA MET A 45 2.19 5.73 -12.23
C MET A 45 3.57 6.29 -12.53
N THR A 46 3.96 6.34 -13.80
CA THR A 46 5.28 6.86 -14.21
C THR A 46 5.44 8.32 -13.80
N VAL A 47 4.42 9.15 -14.06
CA VAL A 47 4.42 10.56 -13.65
C VAL A 47 4.45 10.66 -12.12
N GLY A 48 3.62 9.88 -11.41
CA GLY A 48 3.59 9.88 -9.95
C GLY A 48 4.94 9.55 -9.31
N PHE A 49 5.59 8.48 -9.76
CA PHE A 49 6.93 8.10 -9.27
C PHE A 49 8.01 9.11 -9.66
N ALA A 50 7.96 9.66 -10.87
CA ALA A 50 8.89 10.70 -11.30
C ALA A 50 8.75 11.98 -10.47
N THR A 51 7.52 12.45 -10.24
CA THR A 51 7.24 13.61 -9.39
C THR A 51 7.68 13.35 -7.95
N GLY A 52 7.40 12.16 -7.40
CA GLY A 52 7.88 11.76 -6.08
C GLY A 52 9.40 11.76 -5.97
N ALA A 53 10.10 11.18 -6.96
CA ALA A 53 11.56 11.20 -7.02
C ALA A 53 12.11 12.63 -7.08
N LEU A 54 11.53 13.50 -7.91
CA LEU A 54 11.94 14.91 -8.02
C LEU A 54 11.67 15.70 -6.73
N THR A 55 10.57 15.41 -6.03
CA THR A 55 10.21 16.11 -4.80
C THR A 55 11.11 15.67 -3.63
N LEU A 56 11.52 14.41 -3.62
CA LEU A 56 12.47 13.88 -2.63
C LEU A 56 13.93 14.22 -2.94
N LEU A 57 14.26 14.56 -4.19
CA LEU A 57 15.63 14.81 -4.62
C LEU A 57 16.33 15.94 -3.82
N PRO A 58 15.73 17.13 -3.59
CA PRO A 58 16.36 18.17 -2.77
C PRO A 58 16.64 17.71 -1.34
N LEU A 59 15.71 16.96 -0.74
CA LEU A 59 15.87 16.41 0.59
C LEU A 59 16.99 15.35 0.63
N ALA A 60 17.06 14.49 -0.39
CA ALA A 60 18.13 13.51 -0.51
C ALA A 60 19.50 14.19 -0.67
N LEU A 61 19.59 15.24 -1.50
CA LEU A 61 20.81 16.03 -1.66
C LEU A 61 21.23 16.70 -0.35
N ALA A 62 20.27 17.24 0.42
CA ALA A 62 20.54 17.88 1.71
C ALA A 62 20.97 16.90 2.82
N THR A 63 20.56 15.63 2.74
CA THR A 63 20.83 14.59 3.75
C THR A 63 21.98 13.66 3.40
N GLY A 64 22.70 13.92 2.30
CA GLY A 64 23.88 13.17 1.89
C GLY A 64 23.60 12.11 0.83
N PHE A 65 23.07 12.54 -0.32
CA PHE A 65 22.83 11.68 -1.48
C PHE A 65 24.12 10.97 -1.94
N VAL A 66 24.14 9.64 -1.86
CA VAL A 66 25.24 8.80 -2.33
C VAL A 66 24.81 8.03 -3.57
N VAL A 67 25.61 8.08 -4.63
CA VAL A 67 25.42 7.28 -5.86
C VAL A 67 26.36 6.07 -5.90
N ARG A 68 27.32 6.00 -4.97
CA ARG A 68 28.34 4.96 -4.92
C ARG A 68 27.89 3.77 -4.09
N TYR A 69 26.98 2.98 -4.64
CA TYR A 69 26.56 1.71 -4.07
C TYR A 69 27.43 0.54 -4.54
N PRO A 70 27.64 -0.50 -3.72
CA PRO A 70 28.18 -1.77 -4.22
C PRO A 70 27.23 -2.38 -5.27
N PRO A 71 27.71 -3.30 -6.13
CA PRO A 71 26.87 -3.92 -7.17
C PRO A 71 25.56 -4.51 -6.65
N VAL A 72 25.60 -5.12 -5.46
CA VAL A 72 24.40 -5.64 -4.78
C VAL A 72 23.38 -4.55 -4.44
N GLY A 73 23.82 -3.35 -4.07
CA GLY A 73 22.92 -2.23 -3.80
C GLY A 73 22.17 -1.77 -5.04
N TRP A 74 22.87 -1.70 -6.18
CA TRP A 74 22.24 -1.42 -7.47
C TRP A 74 21.26 -2.51 -7.89
N LEU A 75 21.61 -3.78 -7.70
CA LEU A 75 20.70 -4.91 -7.97
C LEU A 75 19.44 -4.82 -7.12
N LEU A 76 19.54 -4.48 -5.83
CA LEU A 76 18.40 -4.29 -4.94
C LEU A 76 17.52 -3.11 -5.36
N LEU A 77 18.11 -1.98 -5.78
CA LEU A 77 17.35 -0.82 -6.28
C LEU A 77 16.61 -1.14 -7.57
N ILE A 78 17.26 -1.83 -8.51
CA ILE A 78 16.64 -2.29 -9.76
C ILE A 78 15.53 -3.29 -9.44
N TYR A 79 15.79 -4.25 -8.57
CA TYR A 79 14.78 -5.22 -8.11
C TYR A 79 13.57 -4.51 -7.52
N LEU A 80 13.77 -3.55 -6.61
CA LEU A 80 12.70 -2.79 -5.95
C LEU A 80 11.86 -1.98 -6.95
N GLY A 81 12.49 -1.30 -7.91
CA GLY A 81 11.79 -0.54 -8.93
C GLY A 81 11.06 -1.40 -9.97
N SER A 82 11.59 -2.58 -10.28
CA SER A 82 11.05 -3.44 -11.34
C SER A 82 10.01 -4.44 -10.82
N VAL A 83 10.30 -5.21 -9.78
CA VAL A 83 9.49 -6.37 -9.37
C VAL A 83 8.32 -5.98 -8.47
N PRO A 84 8.51 -5.50 -7.22
CA PRO A 84 7.40 -5.14 -6.36
C PRO A 84 6.73 -3.82 -6.76
N THR A 85 7.38 -3.00 -7.60
CA THR A 85 6.81 -1.75 -8.08
C THR A 85 6.22 -1.91 -9.48
N ALA A 86 7.02 -1.87 -10.55
CA ALA A 86 6.47 -1.84 -11.91
C ALA A 86 5.64 -3.08 -12.27
N LEU A 87 6.17 -4.28 -12.04
CA LEU A 87 5.51 -5.53 -12.39
C LEU A 87 4.28 -5.79 -11.53
N ALA A 88 4.42 -5.72 -10.20
CA ALA A 88 3.31 -5.99 -9.29
C ALA A 88 2.14 -5.03 -9.50
N TYR A 89 2.40 -3.72 -9.65
CA TYR A 89 1.32 -2.77 -9.93
C TYR A 89 0.71 -2.96 -11.32
N SER A 90 1.51 -3.30 -12.35
CA SER A 90 0.96 -3.60 -13.68
C SER A 90 -0.02 -4.78 -13.62
N LEU A 91 0.37 -5.85 -12.92
CA LEU A 91 -0.49 -7.02 -12.69
C LEU A 91 -1.72 -6.66 -11.85
N PHE A 92 -1.55 -5.87 -10.80
CA PHE A 92 -2.64 -5.39 -9.96
C PHE A 92 -3.66 -4.57 -10.76
N LEU A 93 -3.19 -3.63 -11.58
CA LEU A 93 -4.05 -2.79 -12.42
C LEU A 93 -4.77 -3.61 -13.50
N ALA A 94 -4.08 -4.59 -14.10
CA ALA A 94 -4.69 -5.53 -15.04
C ALA A 94 -5.76 -6.41 -14.36
N GLY A 95 -5.50 -6.84 -13.13
CA GLY A 95 -6.42 -7.66 -12.34
C GLY A 95 -7.64 -6.89 -11.85
N ILE A 96 -7.43 -5.72 -11.23
CA ILE A 96 -8.51 -4.97 -10.57
C ILE A 96 -9.56 -4.47 -11.57
N ALA A 97 -9.17 -4.19 -12.81
CA ALA A 97 -10.09 -3.81 -13.89
C ALA A 97 -11.16 -4.88 -14.20
N ARG A 98 -10.93 -6.14 -13.81
CA ARG A 98 -11.83 -7.28 -14.07
C ARG A 98 -12.26 -8.00 -12.78
N THR A 99 -12.01 -7.39 -11.62
CA THR A 99 -12.16 -8.06 -10.33
C THR A 99 -13.31 -7.46 -9.53
N PRO A 100 -14.24 -8.27 -8.99
CA PRO A 100 -15.31 -7.79 -8.12
C PRO A 100 -14.76 -7.10 -6.86
N ALA A 101 -15.49 -6.09 -6.35
CA ALA A 101 -15.08 -5.30 -5.18
C ALA A 101 -14.73 -6.15 -3.94
N THR A 102 -15.40 -7.28 -3.75
CA THR A 102 -15.11 -8.24 -2.68
C THR A 102 -13.70 -8.83 -2.78
N VAL A 103 -13.29 -9.24 -3.98
CA VAL A 103 -11.96 -9.83 -4.21
C VAL A 103 -10.87 -8.76 -4.07
N ALA A 104 -11.12 -7.54 -4.55
CA ALA A 104 -10.22 -6.41 -4.31
C ALA A 104 -10.02 -6.14 -2.81
N SER A 105 -11.12 -6.13 -2.04
CA SER A 105 -11.07 -5.87 -0.60
C SER A 105 -10.35 -7.00 0.17
N ILE A 106 -10.54 -8.26 -0.22
CA ILE A 106 -9.78 -9.40 0.34
C ILE A 106 -8.29 -9.26 0.03
N THR A 107 -7.96 -8.85 -1.20
CA THR A 107 -6.55 -8.68 -1.63
C THR A 107 -5.84 -7.62 -0.79
N THR A 108 -6.51 -6.50 -0.49
CA THR A 108 -5.98 -5.45 0.39
C THR A 108 -5.74 -5.94 1.83
N LEU A 109 -6.55 -6.86 2.34
CA LEU A 109 -6.35 -7.45 3.67
C LEU A 109 -5.26 -8.54 3.68
N LEU A 110 -5.07 -9.24 2.55
CA LEU A 110 -4.01 -10.23 2.40
C LEU A 110 -2.62 -9.59 2.33
N GLU A 111 -2.51 -8.37 1.82
CA GLU A 111 -1.25 -7.63 1.74
C GLU A 111 -0.54 -7.47 3.11
N PRO A 112 -1.15 -6.84 4.15
CA PRO A 112 -0.50 -6.68 5.46
C PRO A 112 -0.24 -8.03 6.15
N LEU A 113 -1.11 -9.02 5.93
CA LEU A 113 -0.90 -10.36 6.47
C LEU A 113 0.33 -11.03 5.84
N THR A 114 0.45 -10.98 4.52
CA THR A 114 1.58 -11.56 3.78
C THR A 114 2.87 -10.83 4.14
N ALA A 115 2.83 -9.49 4.23
CA ALA A 115 3.96 -8.69 4.69
C ALA A 115 4.42 -9.10 6.09
N THR A 116 3.48 -9.29 7.03
CA THR A 116 3.77 -9.72 8.40
C THR A 116 4.40 -11.12 8.45
N ILE A 117 3.86 -12.06 7.67
CA ILE A 117 4.38 -13.44 7.58
C ILE A 117 5.79 -13.44 6.97
N LEU A 118 5.98 -12.73 5.86
CA LEU A 118 7.29 -12.61 5.21
C LEU A 118 8.29 -11.93 6.13
N ALA A 119 7.90 -10.92 6.89
CA ALA A 119 8.79 -10.27 7.85
C ALA A 119 9.23 -11.24 8.95
N ALA A 120 8.30 -12.02 9.51
CA ALA A 120 8.61 -13.03 10.51
C ALA A 120 9.56 -14.12 9.98
N ILE A 121 9.37 -14.57 8.72
CA ILE A 121 10.19 -15.63 8.11
C ILE A 121 11.56 -15.11 7.66
N ILE A 122 11.59 -13.99 6.93
CA ILE A 122 12.81 -13.48 6.27
C ILE A 122 13.68 -12.71 7.27
N PHE A 123 13.08 -11.89 8.13
CA PHE A 123 13.82 -11.08 9.12
C PHE A 123 13.89 -11.74 10.50
N GLY A 124 13.20 -12.86 10.70
CA GLY A 124 13.18 -13.57 11.99
C GLY A 124 12.44 -12.82 13.09
N GLU A 125 11.57 -11.87 12.73
CA GLU A 125 10.83 -11.07 13.71
C GLU A 125 9.83 -11.93 14.48
N ARG A 126 9.89 -11.84 15.81
CA ARG A 126 8.95 -12.55 16.68
C ARG A 126 7.67 -11.74 16.81
N LEU A 127 6.56 -12.29 16.32
CA LEU A 127 5.24 -11.72 16.53
C LEU A 127 4.93 -11.72 18.03
N THR A 128 4.57 -10.54 18.54
CA THR A 128 4.10 -10.41 19.91
C THR A 128 2.74 -11.11 20.05
N PRO A 129 2.32 -11.47 21.28
CA PRO A 129 0.98 -12.00 21.51
C PRO A 129 -0.12 -11.09 20.94
N LEU A 130 0.06 -9.76 21.05
CA LEU A 130 -0.86 -8.79 20.47
C LEU A 130 -0.84 -8.81 18.92
N GLY A 131 0.33 -8.99 18.32
CA GLY A 131 0.48 -9.17 16.87
C GLY A 131 -0.23 -10.43 16.36
N LEU A 132 -0.19 -11.53 17.12
CA LEU A 132 -0.94 -12.75 16.80
C LEU A 132 -2.45 -12.54 16.85
N VAL A 133 -2.95 -11.79 17.85
CA VAL A 133 -4.37 -11.41 17.93
C VAL A 133 -4.76 -10.57 16.71
N GLY A 134 -3.94 -9.58 16.33
CA GLY A 134 -4.16 -8.77 15.13
C GLY A 134 -4.21 -9.60 13.85
N ALA A 135 -3.30 -10.57 13.69
CA ALA A 135 -3.28 -11.48 12.55
C ALA A 135 -4.54 -12.38 12.50
N ALA A 136 -4.98 -12.89 13.65
CA ALA A 136 -6.21 -13.68 13.74
C ALA A 136 -7.46 -12.84 13.38
N LEU A 137 -7.52 -11.59 13.84
CA LEU A 137 -8.59 -10.66 13.48
C LEU A 137 -8.60 -10.38 11.97
N LEU A 138 -7.45 -10.10 11.35
CA LEU A 138 -7.33 -9.91 9.90
C LEU A 138 -7.83 -11.13 9.12
N LEU A 139 -7.40 -12.33 9.50
CA LEU A 139 -7.85 -13.59 8.89
C LEU A 139 -9.37 -13.76 9.01
N SER A 140 -9.95 -13.47 10.18
CA SER A 140 -11.39 -13.55 10.39
C SER A 140 -12.16 -12.56 9.51
N ALA A 141 -11.67 -11.32 9.38
CA ALA A 141 -12.26 -10.30 8.51
C ALA A 141 -12.24 -10.72 7.04
N VAL A 142 -11.13 -11.30 6.56
CA VAL A 142 -11.01 -11.86 5.21
C VAL A 142 -12.07 -12.94 4.97
N VAL A 143 -12.23 -13.88 5.91
CA VAL A 143 -13.20 -14.98 5.79
C VAL A 143 -14.64 -14.45 5.76
N VAL A 144 -14.96 -13.46 6.61
CA VAL A 144 -16.29 -12.83 6.61
C VAL A 144 -16.54 -12.12 5.29
N LEU A 145 -15.60 -11.31 4.82
CA LEU A 145 -15.73 -10.53 3.60
C LEU A 145 -15.87 -11.41 2.37
N ALA A 146 -15.14 -12.53 2.31
CA ALA A 146 -15.25 -13.53 1.24
C ALA A 146 -16.63 -14.19 1.16
N ARG A 147 -17.40 -14.19 2.27
CA ARG A 147 -18.74 -14.76 2.32
C ARG A 147 -19.85 -13.75 2.06
N LEU A 148 -19.57 -12.45 2.18
CA LEU A 148 -20.54 -11.39 1.90
C LEU A 148 -20.66 -11.18 0.38
N ARG A 149 -21.87 -11.41 -0.16
CA ARG A 149 -22.19 -11.04 -1.55
C ARG A 149 -22.32 -9.52 -1.63
N PRO A 150 -21.60 -8.84 -2.55
CA PRO A 150 -21.79 -7.41 -2.73
C PRO A 150 -23.20 -7.12 -3.27
N ALA A 151 -23.85 -6.10 -2.72
CA ALA A 151 -25.13 -5.62 -3.24
C ALA A 151 -24.94 -5.13 -4.70
N PRO A 152 -25.91 -5.35 -5.60
CA PRO A 152 -25.80 -4.89 -6.97
C PRO A 152 -25.62 -3.36 -7.01
N PRO A 153 -24.83 -2.83 -7.97
CA PRO A 153 -24.58 -1.40 -8.07
C PRO A 153 -25.91 -0.62 -8.25
N PRO A 154 -26.02 0.62 -7.73
CA PRO A 154 -27.24 1.41 -7.77
C PRO A 154 -27.85 1.57 -9.17
N GLU A 155 -26.98 1.62 -10.19
CA GLU A 155 -27.37 1.75 -11.60
C GLU A 155 -28.10 0.50 -12.13
N ALA A 156 -27.72 -0.70 -11.65
CA ALA A 156 -28.42 -1.94 -12.00
C ALA A 156 -29.80 -2.04 -11.35
N VAL A 157 -29.97 -1.42 -10.18
CA VAL A 157 -31.27 -1.32 -9.49
C VAL A 157 -32.18 -0.28 -10.18
N LEU A 158 -31.61 0.83 -10.64
CA LEU A 158 -32.34 1.86 -11.40
C LEU A 158 -32.80 1.37 -12.78
N LEU A 159 -31.96 0.61 -13.50
CA LEU A 159 -32.34 0.03 -14.79
C LEU A 159 -33.37 -1.11 -14.64
N ALA A 160 -33.29 -1.91 -13.57
CA ALA A 160 -34.29 -2.93 -13.30
C ALA A 160 -35.66 -2.33 -12.94
N GLY A 161 -35.69 -1.20 -12.22
CA GLY A 161 -36.91 -0.49 -11.85
C GLY A 161 -37.56 0.36 -12.96
N HIS A 162 -37.00 0.40 -14.17
CA HIS A 162 -37.60 1.05 -15.35
C HIS A 162 -38.15 0.06 -16.38
N VAL A 163 -38.01 -1.25 -16.12
CA VAL A 163 -38.49 -2.32 -16.99
C VAL A 163 -39.77 -2.99 -16.43
N GLU A 164 -40.22 -2.59 -15.24
CA GLU A 164 -41.55 -2.92 -14.69
C GLU A 164 -42.51 -1.74 -14.82
#